data_AF-A0A1Y3DN20-F1
#
_entry.id   AF-A0A1Y3DN20-F1
#
_cell.length_a   1.000
_cell.length_b   1.000
_cell.length_c   1.000
_cell.angle_alpha   90.00
_cell.angle_beta   90.00
_cell.angle_gamma   90.00
#
_symmetry.space_group_name_H-M   'P 1'
#
loop_
_entity.id
_entity.type
_entity.pdbx_description
1 polymer ?
#
loop_
_entity_poly.entity_id
_entity_poly.type
_entity_poly.pdbx_seq_one_letter_code
_entity_poly.pdbx_strand_id
1 'polypeptide(L)'
;MIKLSGICSYWHYKAWQRATAGYLRTFIKNNLANNEMVGYVINDKHPKSIRVACDRYMYVVRYKKTFRYTKKIWAHDEKSEAKIGDIVRIQPLGYRIGPWKNYILVKILYKENKE
;
A
#
# COMPACT_ATOMS: atom_id res chain seq x y z
N MET A 1 -32.01 -4.68 46.36
CA MET A 1 -30.66 -5.28 46.28
C MET A 1 -30.23 -5.29 44.81
N ILE A 2 -29.60 -4.21 44.35
CA ILE A 2 -29.25 -4.04 42.93
C ILE A 2 -27.92 -4.74 42.68
N LYS A 3 -27.98 -5.95 42.11
CA LYS A 3 -26.79 -6.66 41.63
C LYS A 3 -26.55 -6.30 40.17
N LEU A 4 -25.60 -5.40 39.92
CA LEU A 4 -24.86 -5.37 38.67
C LEU A 4 -23.41 -5.70 39.00
N SER A 5 -23.13 -6.99 39.14
CA SER A 5 -21.78 -7.55 39.13
C SER A 5 -21.20 -7.39 37.72
N GLY A 6 -20.04 -6.73 37.62
CA GLY A 6 -19.48 -6.24 36.36
C GLY A 6 -19.02 -7.28 35.34
N ILE A 7 -18.67 -6.79 34.15
CA ILE A 7 -17.32 -6.84 33.54
C ILE A 7 -17.41 -6.22 32.13
N CYS A 8 -16.72 -5.09 31.99
CA CYS A 8 -16.00 -4.63 30.80
C CYS A 8 -16.77 -4.42 29.47
N SER A 9 -17.59 -3.37 29.44
CA SER A 9 -18.06 -2.69 28.20
C SER A 9 -16.93 -2.02 27.39
N TYR A 10 -15.66 -2.34 27.64
CA TYR A 10 -14.50 -1.81 26.91
C TYR A 10 -14.09 -2.71 25.73
N TRP A 11 -14.49 -4.00 25.76
CA TRP A 11 -14.28 -4.95 24.66
C TRP A 11 -15.23 -4.70 23.47
N HIS A 12 -16.42 -4.14 23.73
CA HIS A 12 -17.42 -3.92 22.69
C HIS A 12 -16.97 -2.84 21.69
N TYR A 13 -16.37 -1.73 22.16
CA TYR A 13 -15.97 -0.64 21.25
C TYR A 13 -14.77 -1.01 20.37
N LYS A 14 -13.76 -1.72 20.91
CA LYS A 14 -12.59 -2.15 20.12
C LYS A 14 -12.90 -3.31 19.16
N ALA A 15 -13.81 -4.21 19.53
CA ALA A 15 -14.27 -5.27 18.62
C ALA A 15 -15.18 -4.71 17.53
N TRP A 16 -16.11 -3.83 17.88
CA TRP A 16 -16.96 -3.11 16.91
C TRP A 16 -16.12 -2.24 15.99
N GLN A 17 -15.15 -1.46 16.49
CA GLN A 17 -14.21 -0.73 15.64
C GLN A 17 -13.42 -1.65 14.72
N ARG A 18 -12.99 -2.85 15.13
CA ARG A 18 -12.31 -3.80 14.22
C ARG A 18 -13.26 -4.36 13.15
N ALA A 19 -14.52 -4.61 13.49
CA ALA A 19 -15.54 -5.10 12.55
C ALA A 19 -16.08 -4.01 11.61
N THR A 20 -16.23 -2.75 12.05
CA THR A 20 -16.70 -1.62 11.22
C THR A 20 -15.57 -0.82 10.56
N ALA A 21 -14.35 -0.76 11.10
CA ALA A 21 -13.27 0.05 10.49
C ALA A 21 -12.82 -0.49 9.13
N GLY A 22 -12.98 -1.79 8.87
CA GLY A 22 -12.78 -2.37 7.55
C GLY A 22 -13.88 -1.97 6.56
N TYR A 23 -15.14 -1.92 7.01
CA TYR A 23 -16.29 -1.55 6.18
C TYR A 23 -16.36 -0.05 5.89
N LEU A 24 -15.91 0.80 6.82
CA LEU A 24 -15.91 2.25 6.65
C LEU A 24 -14.73 2.77 5.80
N ARG A 25 -13.78 1.91 5.39
CA ARG A 25 -12.55 2.29 4.66
C ARG A 25 -12.47 1.52 3.33
N THR A 26 -13.03 2.07 2.27
CA THR A 26 -12.97 1.45 0.93
C THR A 26 -11.83 2.06 0.11
N PHE A 27 -10.90 1.24 -0.37
CA PHE A 27 -9.90 1.72 -1.32
C PHE A 27 -10.57 1.98 -2.67
N ILE A 28 -10.26 3.11 -3.28
CA ILE A 28 -10.69 3.40 -4.65
C ILE A 28 -10.06 2.34 -5.56
N LYS A 29 -10.89 1.73 -6.42
CA LYS A 29 -10.44 0.69 -7.33
C LYS A 29 -9.41 1.27 -8.30
N ASN A 30 -8.34 0.53 -8.49
CA ASN A 30 -7.36 0.84 -9.49
C ASN A 30 -7.87 0.43 -10.88
N ASN A 31 -7.81 1.34 -11.85
CA ASN A 31 -8.25 1.09 -13.22
C ASN A 31 -7.11 0.68 -14.17
N LEU A 32 -5.87 0.58 -13.68
CA LEU A 32 -4.78 0.05 -14.49
C LEU A 32 -4.91 -1.46 -14.72
N ALA A 33 -4.42 -1.92 -15.87
CA ALA A 33 -4.34 -3.33 -16.20
C ALA A 33 -3.53 -4.10 -15.15
N ASN A 34 -3.84 -5.39 -14.96
CA ASN A 34 -3.12 -6.29 -14.05
C ASN A 34 -2.95 -5.78 -12.60
N ASN A 35 -3.81 -4.87 -12.13
CA ASN A 35 -3.69 -4.19 -10.84
C ASN A 35 -2.34 -3.46 -10.65
N GLU A 36 -1.75 -2.95 -11.73
CA GLU A 36 -0.49 -2.20 -11.73
C GLU A 36 -0.56 -0.92 -10.90
N MET A 37 0.45 -0.66 -10.08
CA MET A 37 0.53 0.53 -9.24
C MET A 37 1.60 1.47 -9.79
N VAL A 38 1.34 2.77 -9.70
CA VAL A 38 2.34 3.81 -10.01
C VAL A 38 2.86 4.38 -8.70
N GLY A 39 4.15 4.64 -8.63
CA GLY A 39 4.79 5.20 -7.46
C GLY A 39 6.18 5.72 -7.77
N TYR A 40 6.85 6.28 -6.77
CA TYR A 40 8.21 6.76 -6.89
C TYR A 40 9.17 5.87 -6.10
N VAL A 41 10.42 5.79 -6.57
CA VAL A 41 11.45 4.98 -5.92
C VAL A 41 12.01 5.70 -4.70
N ILE A 42 11.87 5.08 -3.53
CA ILE A 42 12.41 5.57 -2.25
C ILE A 42 13.82 5.04 -2.00
N ASN A 43 14.11 3.80 -2.41
CA ASN A 43 15.40 3.17 -2.14
C ASN A 43 15.76 2.18 -3.25
N ASP A 44 17.00 2.29 -3.73
CA ASP A 44 17.62 1.46 -4.76
C ASP A 44 18.93 0.79 -4.27
N LYS A 45 19.22 0.87 -2.96
CA LYS A 45 20.47 0.31 -2.41
C LYS A 45 20.55 -1.22 -2.42
N HIS A 46 19.49 -1.92 -2.81
CA HIS A 46 19.42 -3.37 -2.71
C HIS A 46 19.63 -4.02 -4.09
N PRO A 47 20.37 -5.14 -4.17
CA PRO A 47 20.63 -5.77 -5.45
C PRO A 47 19.33 -6.26 -6.08
N LYS A 48 19.15 -5.92 -7.36
CA LYS A 48 17.99 -6.31 -8.18
C LYS A 48 16.63 -5.98 -7.56
N SER A 49 16.56 -4.92 -6.75
CA SER A 49 15.37 -4.65 -5.94
C SER A 49 15.24 -3.20 -5.56
N ILE A 50 14.04 -2.68 -5.79
CA ILE A 50 13.69 -1.31 -5.47
C ILE A 50 12.56 -1.28 -4.45
N ARG A 51 12.59 -0.26 -3.58
CA ARG A 51 11.49 0.05 -2.67
C ARG A 51 10.73 1.25 -3.21
N VAL A 52 9.45 1.04 -3.51
CA VAL A 52 8.57 2.02 -4.16
C VAL A 52 7.50 2.48 -3.18
N ALA A 53 7.25 3.78 -3.12
CA ALA A 53 6.06 4.35 -2.47
C ALA A 53 4.97 4.53 -3.51
N CYS A 54 3.88 3.81 -3.33
CA CYS A 54 2.70 3.96 -4.16
C CYS A 54 1.58 4.60 -3.34
N ASP A 55 1.03 5.68 -3.86
CA ASP A 55 -0.13 6.31 -3.28
C ASP A 55 -1.40 5.53 -3.65
N ARG A 56 -2.27 5.35 -2.67
CA ARG A 56 -3.62 4.81 -2.84
C ARG A 56 -4.59 5.74 -2.15
N TYR A 57 -5.79 5.81 -2.68
CA TYR A 57 -6.86 6.60 -2.10
C TYR A 57 -7.85 5.69 -1.40
N MET A 58 -8.27 6.10 -0.22
CA MET A 58 -9.19 5.36 0.63
C MET A 58 -10.30 6.29 1.08
N TYR A 59 -11.54 5.94 0.74
CA TYR A 59 -12.72 6.66 1.17
C TYR A 59 -13.09 6.22 2.59
N VAL A 60 -13.27 7.20 3.49
CA VAL A 60 -13.69 6.96 4.87
C VAL A 60 -15.16 7.37 5.01
N VAL A 61 -16.04 6.38 5.12
CA VAL A 61 -17.51 6.56 5.17
C VAL A 61 -17.93 7.49 6.32
N ARG A 62 -17.32 7.35 7.51
CA ARG A 62 -17.62 8.20 8.68
C ARG A 62 -17.46 9.69 8.36
N TYR A 63 -16.43 10.03 7.60
CA TYR A 63 -16.10 11.42 7.28
C TYR A 63 -16.56 11.84 5.88
N LYS A 64 -17.09 10.91 5.09
CA LYS A 64 -17.45 11.08 3.68
C LYS A 64 -16.34 11.77 2.86
N LYS A 65 -15.08 11.46 3.19
CA LYS A 65 -13.88 12.09 2.61
C LYS A 65 -12.89 11.03 2.16
N THR A 66 -12.15 11.34 1.10
CA THR A 66 -11.07 10.50 0.58
C THR A 66 -9.75 10.90 1.21
N PHE A 67 -9.01 9.91 1.71
CA PHE A 67 -7.70 10.08 2.30
C PHE A 67 -6.63 9.43 1.43
N ARG A 68 -5.47 10.07 1.36
CA ARG A 68 -4.27 9.50 0.73
C ARG A 68 -3.59 8.54 1.71
N TYR A 69 -3.28 7.34 1.23
CA TYR A 69 -2.57 6.29 1.95
C TYR A 69 -1.40 5.81 1.11
N THR A 70 -0.19 5.93 1.65
CA THR A 70 1.02 5.48 0.95
C THR A 70 1.35 4.04 1.35
N LYS A 71 1.41 3.13 0.38
CA LYS A 71 1.88 1.75 0.56
C LYS A 71 3.33 1.66 0.08
N LYS A 72 4.23 1.20 0.95
CA LYS A 72 5.62 0.89 0.58
C LYS A 72 5.70 -0.55 0.11
N ILE A 73 6.28 -0.76 -1.06
CA ILE A 73 6.30 -2.05 -1.75
C ILE A 73 7.74 -2.36 -2.18
N TRP A 74 8.11 -3.63 -2.15
CA TRP A 74 9.33 -4.11 -2.76
C TRP A 74 9.02 -4.65 -4.14
N ALA A 75 9.68 -4.11 -5.16
CA ALA A 75 9.59 -4.60 -6.53
C ALA A 75 10.94 -5.19 -6.97
N HIS A 76 10.87 -6.25 -7.76
CA HIS A 76 12.01 -6.84 -8.42
C HIS A 76 12.34 -6.05 -9.69
N ASP A 77 13.61 -5.72 -9.84
CA ASP A 77 14.18 -5.11 -11.05
C ASP A 77 15.44 -5.91 -11.39
N GLU A 78 15.41 -6.68 -12.47
CA GLU A 78 16.54 -7.56 -12.83
C GLU A 78 17.78 -6.78 -13.26
N LYS A 79 17.57 -5.67 -13.98
CA LYS A 79 18.63 -4.87 -14.59
C LYS A 79 19.07 -3.70 -13.72
N SER A 80 18.38 -3.45 -12.60
CA SER A 80 18.65 -2.34 -11.69
C SER A 80 18.70 -1.00 -12.45
N GLU A 81 17.70 -0.78 -13.31
CA GLU A 81 17.61 0.39 -14.19
C GLU A 81 17.01 1.60 -13.46
N ALA A 82 16.13 1.36 -12.49
CA ALA A 82 15.38 2.41 -11.79
C ALA A 82 16.20 3.00 -10.64
N LYS A 83 16.38 4.32 -10.65
CA LYS A 83 17.10 5.05 -9.62
C LYS A 83 16.15 5.68 -8.61
N ILE A 84 16.70 6.12 -7.49
CA ILE A 84 15.97 6.89 -6.49
C ILE A 84 15.38 8.17 -7.11
N GLY A 85 14.10 8.45 -6.84
CA GLY A 85 13.38 9.59 -7.41
C GLY A 85 12.58 9.29 -8.69
N ASP A 86 12.90 8.20 -9.40
CA ASP A 86 12.19 7.83 -10.62
C ASP A 86 10.71 7.49 -10.35
N ILE A 87 9.84 7.85 -11.30
CA ILE A 87 8.43 7.44 -11.30
C ILE A 87 8.32 6.14 -12.08
N VAL A 88 7.89 5.10 -11.39
CA VAL A 88 7.85 3.73 -11.89
C VAL A 88 6.45 3.16 -11.85
N ARG A 89 6.17 2.29 -12.82
CA ARG A 89 5.00 1.43 -12.86
C ARG A 89 5.41 0.02 -12.45
N ILE A 90 4.75 -0.50 -11.43
CA ILE A 90 4.99 -1.82 -10.85
C ILE A 90 3.75 -2.69 -10.95
N GLN A 91 3.94 -3.99 -11.14
CA GLN A 91 2.85 -4.96 -11.23
C GLN A 91 2.95 -5.99 -10.12
N PRO A 92 1.85 -6.37 -9.47
CA PRO A 92 1.85 -7.51 -8.57
C PRO A 92 2.09 -8.80 -9.35
N LEU A 93 3.01 -9.62 -8.85
CA LEU A 93 3.20 -10.99 -9.33
C LEU A 93 2.24 -11.93 -8.57
N GLY A 94 1.81 -12.99 -9.24
CA GLY A 94 1.02 -14.07 -8.61
C GLY A 94 1.85 -14.95 -7.66
N TYR A 95 3.19 -14.84 -7.72
CA TYR A 95 4.13 -15.55 -6.88
C TYR A 95 5.13 -14.59 -6.22
N ARG A 96 5.92 -15.13 -5.30
CA ARG A 96 6.89 -14.39 -4.49
C ARG A 96 8.31 -14.70 -4.96
N ILE A 97 9.09 -13.67 -5.32
CA ILE A 97 10.52 -13.81 -5.69
C ILE A 97 11.41 -13.86 -4.44
N GLY A 98 10.96 -13.23 -3.35
CA GLY A 98 11.63 -13.28 -2.05
C GLY A 98 10.69 -12.83 -0.94
N PRO A 99 11.08 -12.88 0.35
CA PRO A 99 10.17 -12.75 1.50
C PRO A 99 9.26 -11.52 1.52
N TRP A 100 9.62 -10.46 0.79
CA TRP A 100 8.83 -9.23 0.66
C TRP A 100 8.59 -8.81 -0.79
N LYS A 101 9.19 -9.50 -1.77
CA LYS A 101 9.20 -9.15 -3.20
C LYS A 101 8.07 -9.88 -3.92
N ASN A 102 6.91 -9.22 -4.00
CA ASN A 102 5.71 -9.74 -4.67
C ASN A 102 5.32 -8.87 -5.88
N TYR A 103 6.20 -7.96 -6.30
CA TYR A 103 5.95 -7.05 -7.40
C TYR A 103 7.16 -7.04 -8.33
N ILE A 104 6.93 -6.68 -9.60
CA ILE A 104 7.97 -6.50 -10.61
C ILE A 104 7.90 -5.09 -11.19
N LEU A 105 9.05 -4.55 -11.57
CA LEU A 105 9.14 -3.32 -12.34
C LEU A 105 8.66 -3.59 -13.77
N VAL A 106 7.64 -2.85 -14.23
CA VAL A 106 7.12 -2.98 -15.60
C VAL A 106 7.73 -1.92 -16.50
N LYS A 107 7.65 -0.67 -16.07
CA LYS A 107 8.06 0.48 -16.88
C LYS A 107 8.51 1.64 -16.01
N ILE A 108 9.59 2.29 -16.40
CA ILE A 108 9.96 3.61 -15.87
C ILE A 108 9.20 4.66 -16.69
N LEU A 109 8.36 5.45 -16.03
CA LEU A 109 7.52 6.46 -16.69
C LEU A 109 8.25 7.78 -16.84
N TYR A 110 8.93 8.20 -15.78
CA TYR A 110 9.70 9.43 -15.74
C TYR A 110 11.01 9.14 -15.02
N LYS A 111 12.13 9.47 -15.66
CA LYS A 111 13.44 9.47 -15.05
C LYS A 111 13.70 10.86 -14.49
N GLU A 112 14.08 10.92 -13.22
CA GLU A 112 14.50 12.19 -12.63
C GLU A 112 15.90 12.51 -13.15
N ASN A 113 16.05 13.66 -13.81
CA ASN A 113 17.34 14.13 -14.27
C ASN A 113 18.15 14.58 -13.05
N LYS A 114 19.14 13.79 -12.65
CA LYS A 114 20.16 14.24 -11.72
C LYS A 114 21.26 14.92 -12.52
N GLU A 115 21.32 16.25 -12.43
CA GLU A 115 22.52 17.03 -12.72
C GLU A 115 23.64 16.65 -11.74
#